data_AF-A0A817N147-F1
#
_entry.id   AF-A0A817N147-F1
#
_cell.length_a   1.000
_cell.length_b   1.000
_cell.length_c   1.000
_cell.angle_alpha   90.00
_cell.angle_beta   90.00
_cell.angle_gamma   90.00
#
_symmetry.space_group_name_H-M   'P 1'
#
loop_
_entity.id
_entity.type
_entity.pdbx_description
1 polymer ?
#
loop_
_entity_poly.entity_id
_entity_poly.type
_entity_poly.pdbx_seq_one_letter_code
_entity_poly.pdbx_strand_id
1 'polypeptide(L)'
;MNRQTLQRSHSAKCRAPPSTSSITNNCLNTKISSSLPEAFISSLRQLFSILDKKNCGYVPFNVFKRYFDCSSSTSDFLNQLEMESNSNNRLITFNSLINVIERSLIPTKHLSSIPIPKTTRSLNRSTSISVVAPMEKKVERVIPISYRGSNIRSLKQYEIERDLLVETCDTLDRVKLYLTDCLFEMKDKQKSYCRYLTTAETIGVEPESLYNRDLVADLFKLANIVIEEVNYNLKKSSDLSTVVLRLQVNMADVKIGINGFGRIGRLVFRCALEKGIKVVGVNDPFIPPEYMVYMFKYDSTHGRFKGDVSTKDGKLVVNGHEVSVFTEKDPSKIPWGQLGVEYVVESTGVFTTIEKCQPHLQAGAKKVVITAPSADAPMFVMGVNEEKYTGHEAVVSNASCTTNCLAPLAKVVHEKFGIVEALMTTVHSYTATQKTVDGPSNKDWRGGRGAAQNIIPSSTGAAKAVGKVIPDLNGKLTGMAFRVPTPNVSVVDLTARLSKGAKYSEICAAIKEASNGPLKGILAYTEDEVVSSDFIGDTNSSIFDAKAGISLNDNFVKLISWYDNEYGYSHRVVDLIQYMAKKDHGH
;
A
#
# COMPACT_ATOMS: atom_id res chain seq x y z
N MET A 1 26.52 46.06 -21.66
CA MET A 1 27.33 46.19 -20.42
C MET A 1 26.40 46.03 -19.22
N ASN A 2 26.75 45.58 -18.02
CA ASN A 2 27.71 44.61 -17.49
C ASN A 2 27.53 44.64 -15.95
N ARG A 3 27.30 43.50 -15.28
CA ARG A 3 27.68 43.17 -13.87
C ARG A 3 27.09 43.90 -12.61
N GLN A 4 26.61 43.04 -11.68
CA GLN A 4 26.87 43.03 -10.20
C GLN A 4 26.16 44.12 -9.31
N THR A 5 25.82 43.92 -8.02
CA THR A 5 26.08 42.84 -7.03
C THR A 5 24.96 42.68 -5.95
N LEU A 6 25.12 41.74 -4.98
CA LEU A 6 24.25 41.38 -3.83
C LEU A 6 24.14 42.54 -2.76
N GLN A 7 23.44 42.51 -1.59
CA GLN A 7 23.17 41.42 -0.60
C GLN A 7 22.30 41.88 0.63
N ARG A 8 21.48 40.98 1.26
CA ARG A 8 21.12 40.84 2.74
C ARG A 8 20.57 42.05 3.57
N SER A 9 20.00 41.94 4.79
CA SER A 9 19.29 40.85 5.54
C SER A 9 18.64 41.30 6.88
N HIS A 10 17.60 40.57 7.30
CA HIS A 10 17.19 40.26 8.70
C HIS A 10 16.72 41.37 9.68
N SER A 11 15.50 41.20 10.19
CA SER A 11 15.15 41.53 11.59
C SER A 11 14.05 40.58 12.11
N ALA A 12 13.78 40.59 13.44
CA ALA A 12 13.09 39.50 14.13
C ALA A 12 12.32 39.93 15.40
N LYS A 13 11.15 39.31 15.72
CA LYS A 13 10.58 39.15 17.09
C LYS A 13 9.34 38.24 17.17
N CYS A 14 8.95 37.84 18.38
CA CYS A 14 8.15 36.63 18.67
C CYS A 14 6.63 36.85 18.88
N ARG A 15 5.83 35.81 18.54
CA ARG A 15 4.52 35.47 19.15
C ARG A 15 4.35 33.93 19.14
N ALA A 16 3.47 33.41 19.98
CA ALA A 16 2.94 32.03 19.95
C ALA A 16 1.47 32.05 19.48
N PRO A 17 0.77 30.92 19.21
CA PRO A 17 1.17 29.50 19.17
C PRO A 17 1.18 28.95 17.70
N PRO A 18 1.19 27.62 17.40
CA PRO A 18 0.02 26.71 17.54
C PRO A 18 0.37 25.22 17.86
N SER A 19 -0.63 24.33 17.81
CA SER A 19 -0.50 22.88 17.96
C SER A 19 -0.05 22.16 16.67
N THR A 20 0.68 21.04 16.83
CA THR A 20 1.37 20.34 15.72
C THR A 20 0.55 19.23 15.06
N SER A 21 -0.77 19.41 14.90
CA SER A 21 -1.54 18.72 13.84
C SER A 21 -1.21 19.25 12.44
N SER A 22 -0.37 20.29 12.35
CA SER A 22 -0.09 21.11 11.17
C SER A 22 1.30 20.93 10.54
N ILE A 23 2.19 20.14 11.15
CA ILE A 23 3.62 20.03 10.73
C ILE A 23 3.96 18.68 10.06
N THR A 24 3.19 17.62 10.29
CA THR A 24 3.48 16.27 9.78
C THR A 24 3.42 16.13 8.25
N ASN A 25 2.56 16.88 7.56
CA ASN A 25 2.34 16.72 6.11
C ASN A 25 3.21 17.62 5.21
N ASN A 26 3.86 18.67 5.75
CA ASN A 26 4.50 19.71 4.91
C ASN A 26 6.04 19.63 4.79
N CYS A 27 6.73 18.76 5.54
CA CYS A 27 8.19 18.60 5.44
C CYS A 27 8.66 17.40 4.60
N LEU A 28 7.84 16.36 4.41
CA LEU A 28 8.24 15.15 3.67
C LEU A 28 8.31 15.37 2.15
N ASN A 29 7.37 16.13 1.57
CA ASN A 29 7.13 16.15 0.13
C ASN A 29 8.05 17.06 -0.72
N THR A 30 9.08 17.71 -0.14
CA THR A 30 9.90 18.70 -0.90
C THR A 30 11.42 18.63 -0.74
N LYS A 31 11.99 17.74 0.09
CA LYS A 31 13.47 17.64 0.24
C LYS A 31 14.10 16.26 0.41
N ILE A 32 13.33 15.19 0.65
CA ILE A 32 13.91 13.90 1.09
C ILE A 32 14.28 12.97 -0.09
N SER A 33 13.75 13.19 -1.29
CA SER A 33 13.80 12.26 -2.42
C SER A 33 15.10 12.26 -3.27
N SER A 34 16.21 12.85 -2.80
CA SER A 34 17.37 13.14 -3.65
C SER A 34 18.76 12.70 -3.16
N SER A 35 18.87 12.02 -2.00
CA SER A 35 20.18 11.63 -1.43
C SER A 35 20.31 10.20 -0.89
N LEU A 36 19.22 9.42 -0.77
CA LEU A 36 19.24 8.01 -0.38
C LEU A 36 18.32 7.16 -1.27
N PRO A 37 18.72 5.93 -1.66
CA PRO A 37 17.83 5.01 -2.38
C PRO A 37 16.64 4.57 -1.53
N GLU A 38 15.43 4.70 -2.07
CA GLU A 38 14.18 4.40 -1.34
C GLU A 38 14.10 2.93 -0.84
N ALA A 39 14.71 1.99 -1.57
CA ALA A 39 14.84 0.60 -1.15
C ALA A 39 15.60 0.42 0.19
N PHE A 40 16.64 1.22 0.44
CA PHE A 40 17.40 1.19 1.71
C PHE A 40 16.55 1.67 2.88
N ILE A 41 15.74 2.73 2.65
CA ILE A 41 14.76 3.23 3.62
C ILE A 41 13.68 2.15 3.89
N SER A 42 13.27 1.40 2.86
CA SER A 42 12.34 0.27 2.99
C SER A 42 12.90 -0.86 3.86
N SER A 43 14.14 -1.32 3.62
CA SER A 43 14.78 -2.37 4.42
C SER A 43 14.97 -1.97 5.89
N LEU A 44 15.31 -0.70 6.16
CA LEU A 44 15.37 -0.17 7.53
C LEU A 44 14.00 -0.17 8.22
N ARG A 45 12.92 0.24 7.53
CA ARG A 45 11.55 0.14 8.05
C ARG A 45 11.17 -1.32 8.35
N GLN A 46 11.59 -2.26 7.49
CA GLN A 46 11.30 -3.68 7.67
C GLN A 46 12.05 -4.29 8.88
N LEU A 47 13.32 -3.94 9.08
CA LEU A 47 14.10 -4.34 10.25
C LEU A 47 13.47 -3.81 11.56
N PHE A 48 13.09 -2.53 11.59
CA PHE A 48 12.44 -1.96 12.77
C PHE A 48 11.03 -2.53 13.01
N SER A 49 10.26 -2.85 11.96
CA SER A 49 8.98 -3.55 12.11
C SER A 49 9.13 -4.95 12.76
N ILE A 50 10.26 -5.63 12.56
CA ILE A 50 10.55 -6.93 13.20
C ILE A 50 10.89 -6.73 14.69
N LEU A 51 11.62 -5.67 15.05
CA LEU A 51 11.90 -5.32 16.45
C LEU A 51 10.63 -4.89 17.19
N ASP A 52 9.77 -4.09 16.54
CA ASP A 52 8.49 -3.62 17.07
C ASP A 52 7.51 -4.79 17.28
N LYS A 53 7.50 -5.79 16.38
CA LYS A 53 6.76 -7.05 16.56
C LYS A 53 7.24 -7.94 17.71
N LYS A 54 8.44 -7.71 18.27
CA LYS A 54 8.89 -8.29 19.54
C LYS A 54 8.73 -7.32 20.73
N ASN A 55 7.91 -6.29 20.59
CA ASN A 55 7.63 -5.24 21.57
C ASN A 55 8.87 -4.45 22.03
N CYS A 56 9.86 -4.33 21.14
CA CYS A 56 11.10 -3.57 21.33
C CYS A 56 11.15 -2.33 20.43
N GLY A 57 10.05 -1.55 20.40
CA GLY A 57 9.92 -0.30 19.62
C GLY A 57 10.87 0.84 20.03
N TYR A 58 11.77 0.59 20.98
CA TYR A 58 12.85 1.47 21.40
C TYR A 58 14.09 0.66 21.80
N VAL A 59 15.27 1.19 21.50
CA VAL A 59 16.54 0.66 22.01
C VAL A 59 17.09 1.63 23.06
N PRO A 60 17.31 1.20 24.32
CA PRO A 60 17.98 2.06 25.30
C PRO A 60 19.36 2.47 24.79
N PHE A 61 19.68 3.75 24.85
CA PHE A 61 20.89 4.30 24.24
C PHE A 61 22.18 3.62 24.76
N ASN A 62 22.19 3.25 26.04
CA ASN A 62 23.29 2.51 26.68
C ASN A 62 23.46 1.06 26.20
N VAL A 63 22.45 0.47 25.56
CA VAL A 63 22.55 -0.83 24.88
C VAL A 63 23.14 -0.60 23.49
N PHE A 64 22.59 0.33 22.71
CA PHE A 64 23.08 0.69 21.38
C PHE A 64 24.58 1.06 21.38
N LYS A 65 25.00 1.95 22.29
CA LYS A 65 26.38 2.43 22.45
C LYS A 65 27.40 1.35 22.84
N ARG A 66 26.97 0.14 23.22
CA ARG A 66 27.87 -1.00 23.51
C ARG A 66 28.21 -1.86 22.29
N TYR A 67 27.52 -1.69 21.18
CA TYR A 67 27.75 -2.45 19.93
C TYR A 67 28.48 -1.66 18.85
N PHE A 68 28.73 -0.36 19.06
CA PHE A 68 29.57 0.47 18.20
C PHE A 68 30.91 0.72 18.87
N ASP A 69 32.00 0.28 18.23
CA ASP A 69 33.34 0.52 18.75
C ASP A 69 33.69 2.01 18.65
N CYS A 70 34.37 2.52 19.67
CA CYS A 70 34.56 3.96 19.91
C CYS A 70 35.79 4.51 19.19
N SER A 71 35.86 4.28 17.88
CA SER A 71 36.75 5.01 16.99
C SER A 71 36.27 6.45 16.80
N SER A 72 37.17 7.35 16.39
CA SER A 72 36.84 8.78 16.24
C SER A 72 35.84 9.10 15.13
N SER A 73 35.55 8.16 14.23
CA SER A 73 34.56 8.34 13.16
C SER A 73 33.12 8.03 13.59
N THR A 74 32.91 7.29 14.68
CA THR A 74 31.57 6.93 15.19
C THR A 74 31.09 7.83 16.35
N SER A 75 32.00 8.57 17.00
CA SER A 75 31.67 9.35 18.20
C SER A 75 30.63 10.45 17.97
N ASP A 76 30.73 11.21 16.87
CA ASP A 76 29.84 12.34 16.62
C ASP A 76 28.42 11.90 16.26
N PHE A 77 28.28 10.77 15.57
CA PHE A 77 27.00 10.12 15.32
C PHE A 77 26.34 9.69 16.63
N LEU A 78 27.08 9.01 17.52
CA LEU A 78 26.59 8.58 18.82
C LEU A 78 26.22 9.76 19.73
N ASN A 79 26.99 10.85 19.71
CA ASN A 79 26.70 12.06 20.48
C ASN A 79 25.41 12.76 20.02
N GLN A 80 25.19 12.89 18.71
CA GLN A 80 23.95 13.44 18.16
C GLN A 80 22.73 12.55 18.47
N LEU A 81 22.92 11.22 18.46
CA LEU A 81 21.89 10.25 18.80
C LEU A 81 21.56 10.22 20.30
N GLU A 82 22.52 10.57 21.17
CA GLU A 82 22.28 10.77 22.61
C GLU A 82 21.39 11.99 22.85
N MET A 83 21.62 13.08 22.12
CA MET A 83 20.84 14.34 22.20
C MET A 83 19.41 14.22 21.65
N GLU A 84 19.16 13.34 20.67
CA GLU A 84 17.82 13.06 20.11
C GLU A 84 16.99 12.07 20.97
N SER A 85 17.52 11.63 22.13
CA SER A 85 16.83 10.70 23.03
C SER A 85 16.11 11.46 24.17
N ASN A 86 14.79 11.29 24.26
CA ASN A 86 13.95 12.18 25.08
C ASN A 86 14.07 11.93 26.60
N SER A 87 13.76 12.97 27.39
CA SER A 87 14.05 13.03 28.83
C SER A 87 13.15 12.13 29.69
N ASN A 88 13.61 10.89 29.93
CA ASN A 88 13.75 10.29 31.28
C ASN A 88 14.35 8.87 31.26
N ASN A 89 14.41 8.20 30.09
CA ASN A 89 15.00 6.85 29.96
C ASN A 89 16.05 6.70 28.83
N ARG A 90 16.45 7.79 28.14
CA ARG A 90 17.38 7.78 26.98
C ARG A 90 17.07 6.66 25.98
N LEU A 91 15.85 6.66 25.45
CA LEU A 91 15.38 5.68 24.48
C LEU A 91 15.62 6.21 23.06
N ILE A 92 16.33 5.43 22.24
CA ILE A 92 16.45 5.67 20.79
C ILE A 92 15.18 5.12 20.12
N THR A 93 14.50 5.97 19.37
CA THR A 93 13.41 5.57 18.47
C THR A 93 13.89 5.49 17.03
N PHE A 94 13.10 4.88 16.14
CA PHE A 94 13.36 4.89 14.70
C PHE A 94 13.57 6.32 14.16
N ASN A 95 12.75 7.28 14.59
CA ASN A 95 12.85 8.68 14.18
C ASN A 95 14.14 9.35 14.68
N SER A 96 14.55 9.09 15.94
CA SER A 96 15.82 9.59 16.48
C SER A 96 17.01 9.12 15.64
N LEU A 97 16.98 7.88 15.15
CA LEU A 97 18.04 7.32 14.31
C LEU A 97 18.05 7.94 12.90
N ILE A 98 16.88 8.07 12.26
CA ILE A 98 16.74 8.70 10.93
C ILE A 98 17.22 10.16 10.98
N ASN A 99 16.81 10.95 11.97
CA ASN A 99 17.20 12.36 12.12
C ASN A 99 18.72 12.57 12.16
N VAL A 100 19.47 11.64 12.78
CA VAL A 100 20.93 11.73 12.90
C VAL A 100 21.63 11.21 11.64
N ILE A 101 21.09 10.18 10.99
CA ILE A 101 21.55 9.72 9.67
C ILE A 101 21.42 10.86 8.65
N GLU A 102 20.27 11.54 8.59
CA GLU A 102 20.05 12.67 7.69
C GLU A 102 21.02 13.84 7.95
N ARG A 103 21.27 14.22 9.22
CA ARG A 103 22.27 15.25 9.55
C ARG A 103 23.69 14.85 9.18
N SER A 104 24.01 13.56 9.25
CA SER A 104 25.34 13.02 8.92
C SER A 104 25.59 12.92 7.40
N LEU A 105 24.54 13.03 6.57
CA LEU A 105 24.61 12.93 5.11
C LEU A 105 24.66 14.30 4.40
N ILE A 106 24.54 15.42 5.12
CA ILE A 106 24.64 16.76 4.53
C ILE A 106 26.11 17.22 4.56
N PRO A 107 26.77 17.42 3.40
CA PRO A 107 28.17 17.85 3.38
C PRO A 107 28.34 19.32 3.78
N THR A 108 28.79 19.56 5.00
CA THR A 108 29.19 20.88 5.52
C THR A 108 30.46 21.37 4.80
N LYS A 109 30.29 22.25 3.81
CA LYS A 109 31.42 22.89 3.11
C LYS A 109 32.18 23.84 4.06
N HIS A 110 33.42 23.43 4.36
CA HIS A 110 34.54 24.21 4.90
C HIS A 110 34.44 24.83 6.31
N LEU A 111 35.38 24.40 7.17
CA LEU A 111 36.37 25.22 7.92
C LEU A 111 35.84 26.35 8.84
N SER A 112 36.29 26.52 10.09
CA SER A 112 37.63 26.22 10.67
C SER A 112 37.64 26.23 12.22
N SER A 113 38.85 26.04 12.81
CA SER A 113 39.27 26.30 14.21
C SER A 113 38.85 25.36 15.36
N ILE A 114 39.70 24.33 15.54
CA ILE A 114 40.38 23.90 16.79
C ILE A 114 40.65 25.08 17.78
N PRO A 115 40.68 24.94 19.14
CA PRO A 115 41.07 23.75 19.93
C PRO A 115 40.22 23.32 21.17
N ILE A 116 40.48 22.09 21.61
CA ILE A 116 40.19 21.49 22.95
C ILE A 116 41.30 21.89 23.94
N PRO A 117 41.03 22.20 25.24
CA PRO A 117 41.57 21.32 26.31
C PRO A 117 40.89 21.32 27.72
N LYS A 118 40.93 20.13 28.37
CA LYS A 118 41.12 19.91 29.85
C LYS A 118 39.94 20.26 30.81
N THR A 119 39.74 19.66 31.99
CA THR A 119 40.40 18.51 32.69
C THR A 119 39.57 17.90 33.85
N THR A 120 39.59 16.56 33.95
CA THR A 120 39.68 15.74 35.21
C THR A 120 38.59 15.69 36.30
N ARG A 121 38.62 14.53 37.00
CA ARG A 121 38.18 14.20 38.38
C ARG A 121 36.69 13.93 38.65
N SER A 122 36.30 13.05 39.59
CA SER A 122 36.88 11.78 40.12
C SER A 122 36.05 11.27 41.32
N LEU A 123 36.03 9.94 41.55
CA LEU A 123 35.79 9.27 42.87
C LEU A 123 34.37 9.42 43.50
N ASN A 124 33.89 8.55 44.39
CA ASN A 124 34.06 7.08 44.55
C ASN A 124 33.02 6.53 45.58
N ARG A 125 32.90 5.19 45.66
CA ARG A 125 32.23 4.37 46.72
C ARG A 125 30.68 4.48 46.80
N SER A 126 29.87 3.44 47.04
CA SER A 126 30.00 2.04 47.53
C SER A 126 29.88 1.78 49.04
N THR A 127 28.71 1.27 49.47
CA THR A 127 28.57 0.21 50.50
C THR A 127 27.20 -0.47 50.38
N SER A 128 27.07 -1.69 50.91
CA SER A 128 25.87 -2.55 50.88
C SER A 128 25.76 -3.38 52.17
N ILE A 129 24.60 -3.96 52.46
CA ILE A 129 24.37 -5.11 53.38
C ILE A 129 22.96 -5.68 53.13
N SER A 130 22.71 -6.95 53.51
CA SER A 130 21.68 -7.85 52.96
C SER A 130 20.90 -8.64 54.06
N VAL A 131 20.29 -9.81 53.70
CA VAL A 131 19.43 -10.75 54.50
C VAL A 131 17.92 -10.48 54.30
N VAL A 132 16.97 -11.40 54.05
CA VAL A 132 16.86 -12.87 53.67
C VAL A 132 15.43 -13.02 53.03
N ALA A 133 15.11 -13.78 51.96
CA ALA A 133 15.17 -15.23 51.64
C ALA A 133 14.16 -16.12 52.43
N PRO A 134 13.78 -17.36 52.00
CA PRO A 134 14.04 -18.08 50.73
C PRO A 134 12.78 -18.73 50.06
N MET A 135 12.93 -19.35 48.87
CA MET A 135 12.55 -20.77 48.62
C MET A 135 12.88 -21.30 47.20
N GLU A 136 13.35 -22.57 47.14
CA GLU A 136 13.24 -23.62 46.08
C GLU A 136 13.63 -23.26 44.60
N LYS A 137 14.73 -23.80 44.01
CA LYS A 137 14.91 -25.12 43.33
C LYS A 137 14.13 -25.28 42.00
N LYS A 138 14.64 -25.88 40.92
CA LYS A 138 15.90 -26.61 40.62
C LYS A 138 16.18 -26.52 39.09
N VAL A 139 17.44 -26.60 38.62
CA VAL A 139 17.79 -26.59 37.18
C VAL A 139 18.78 -27.71 36.86
N GLU A 140 18.53 -28.51 35.80
CA GLU A 140 19.46 -29.54 35.32
C GLU A 140 19.58 -29.61 33.78
N ARG A 141 20.80 -29.37 33.30
CA ARG A 141 21.47 -29.97 32.11
C ARG A 141 20.80 -29.89 30.72
N VAL A 142 21.38 -29.06 29.86
CA VAL A 142 21.37 -29.22 28.39
C VAL A 142 22.69 -29.88 27.95
N ILE A 143 22.65 -30.73 26.91
CA ILE A 143 23.81 -31.51 26.41
C ILE A 143 24.46 -30.78 25.22
N PRO A 144 25.81 -30.65 25.18
CA PRO A 144 26.49 -30.04 24.03
C PRO A 144 26.62 -31.03 22.86
N ILE A 145 26.00 -30.72 21.72
CA ILE A 145 26.22 -31.42 20.45
C ILE A 145 27.43 -30.80 19.77
N SER A 146 28.53 -31.54 19.65
CA SER A 146 29.74 -31.07 18.96
C SER A 146 29.69 -31.34 17.46
N TYR A 147 29.81 -30.28 16.65
CA TYR A 147 29.86 -30.39 15.19
C TYR A 147 31.30 -30.66 14.72
N ARG A 148 31.56 -31.86 14.21
CA ARG A 148 32.78 -32.15 13.42
C ARG A 148 32.52 -31.73 11.97
N GLY A 149 33.23 -30.70 11.52
CA GLY A 149 32.97 -30.09 10.21
C GLY A 149 33.65 -30.79 9.03
N SER A 150 33.23 -30.37 7.83
CA SER A 150 33.87 -30.68 6.55
C SER A 150 34.21 -29.37 5.82
N ASN A 151 35.48 -28.96 5.87
CA ASN A 151 36.08 -27.85 5.11
C ASN A 151 35.26 -26.54 5.00
N ILE A 152 34.73 -26.04 6.12
CA ILE A 152 34.22 -24.67 6.22
C ILE A 152 35.43 -23.71 6.28
N ARG A 153 35.48 -22.68 5.40
CA ARG A 153 36.51 -21.63 5.51
C ARG A 153 36.25 -20.82 6.78
N SER A 154 37.29 -20.45 7.53
CA SER A 154 37.09 -19.63 8.72
C SER A 154 36.63 -18.21 8.35
N LEU A 155 35.85 -17.52 9.18
CA LEU A 155 35.45 -16.12 8.93
C LEU A 155 36.65 -15.21 8.64
N LYS A 156 37.75 -15.43 9.36
CA LYS A 156 39.02 -14.71 9.19
C LYS A 156 39.67 -14.96 7.82
N GLN A 157 39.36 -16.06 7.17
CA GLN A 157 39.82 -16.42 5.83
C GLN A 157 39.02 -15.66 4.76
N TYR A 158 37.70 -15.49 4.95
CA TYR A 158 36.88 -14.57 4.14
C TYR A 158 37.32 -13.11 4.32
N GLU A 159 37.59 -12.66 5.55
CA GLU A 159 38.14 -11.32 5.82
C GLU A 159 39.48 -11.10 5.07
N ILE A 160 40.39 -12.07 5.12
CA ILE A 160 41.68 -12.01 4.39
C ILE A 160 41.50 -12.08 2.86
N GLU A 161 40.60 -12.93 2.35
CA GLU A 161 40.31 -13.04 0.92
C GLU A 161 39.66 -11.76 0.35
N ARG A 162 38.77 -11.11 1.12
CA ARG A 162 38.23 -9.77 0.80
C ARG A 162 39.35 -8.73 0.71
N ASP A 163 40.19 -8.65 1.73
CA ASP A 163 41.23 -7.62 1.79
C ASP A 163 42.25 -7.80 0.64
N LEU A 164 42.58 -9.03 0.27
CA LEU A 164 43.36 -9.37 -0.93
C LEU A 164 42.66 -8.98 -2.25
N LEU A 165 41.34 -9.21 -2.39
CA LEU A 165 40.57 -8.79 -3.56
C LEU A 165 40.54 -7.26 -3.71
N VAL A 166 40.44 -6.54 -2.60
CA VAL A 166 40.45 -5.07 -2.55
C VAL A 166 41.83 -4.50 -2.90
N GLU A 167 42.92 -5.07 -2.37
CA GLU A 167 44.30 -4.62 -2.70
C GLU A 167 44.71 -4.95 -4.14
N THR A 168 44.35 -6.12 -4.66
CA THR A 168 44.83 -6.59 -5.97
C THR A 168 44.07 -6.02 -7.18
N CYS A 169 42.89 -5.40 -6.97
CA CYS A 169 42.03 -4.89 -8.04
C CYS A 169 41.70 -5.94 -9.12
N ASP A 170 41.46 -7.18 -8.71
CA ASP A 170 41.27 -8.33 -9.59
C ASP A 170 39.94 -8.28 -10.39
N THR A 171 39.85 -9.14 -11.40
CA THR A 171 38.78 -9.19 -12.40
C THR A 171 37.40 -9.50 -11.83
N LEU A 172 36.37 -8.87 -12.44
CA LEU A 172 34.98 -8.87 -11.99
C LEU A 172 34.41 -10.29 -11.75
N ASP A 173 34.86 -11.29 -12.51
CA ASP A 173 34.36 -12.66 -12.39
C ASP A 173 34.87 -13.40 -11.14
N ARG A 174 36.03 -13.01 -10.59
CA ARG A 174 36.48 -13.50 -9.26
C ARG A 174 35.63 -12.92 -8.13
N VAL A 175 35.24 -11.65 -8.22
CA VAL A 175 34.30 -11.01 -7.27
C VAL A 175 32.92 -11.67 -7.34
N LYS A 176 32.41 -11.97 -8.55
CA LYS A 176 31.15 -12.74 -8.72
C LYS A 176 31.25 -14.13 -8.08
N LEU A 177 32.37 -14.84 -8.24
CA LEU A 177 32.56 -16.17 -7.66
C LEU A 177 32.58 -16.11 -6.13
N TYR A 178 33.37 -15.20 -5.56
CA TYR A 178 33.45 -14.96 -4.11
C TYR A 178 32.08 -14.63 -3.48
N LEU A 179 31.31 -13.73 -4.10
CA LEU A 179 29.96 -13.39 -3.64
C LEU A 179 28.97 -14.57 -3.79
N THR A 180 29.15 -15.42 -4.81
CA THR A 180 28.33 -16.62 -5.01
C THR A 180 28.61 -17.67 -3.92
N ASP A 181 29.89 -17.91 -3.59
CA ASP A 181 30.30 -18.78 -2.49
C ASP A 181 29.73 -18.28 -1.15
N CYS A 182 29.85 -16.98 -0.86
CA CYS A 182 29.28 -16.37 0.35
C CYS A 182 27.75 -16.56 0.45
N LEU A 183 27.02 -16.33 -0.64
CA LEU A 183 25.57 -16.53 -0.70
C LEU A 183 25.15 -18.00 -0.63
N PHE A 184 26.01 -18.93 -1.05
CA PHE A 184 25.79 -20.37 -0.90
C PHE A 184 25.99 -20.81 0.56
N GLU A 185 27.07 -20.38 1.22
CA GLU A 185 27.30 -20.72 2.64
C GLU A 185 26.24 -20.06 3.55
N MET A 186 25.81 -18.82 3.27
CA MET A 186 24.68 -18.20 3.98
C MET A 186 23.41 -19.03 3.86
N LYS A 187 23.11 -19.60 2.68
CA LYS A 187 21.94 -20.48 2.47
C LYS A 187 22.06 -21.82 3.19
N ASP A 188 23.25 -22.41 3.31
CA ASP A 188 23.40 -23.69 4.02
C ASP A 188 23.50 -23.52 5.55
N LYS A 189 24.09 -22.41 6.04
CA LYS A 189 23.94 -21.97 7.45
C LYS A 189 22.46 -21.68 7.78
N GLN A 190 21.71 -21.03 6.88
CA GLN A 190 20.26 -20.83 7.03
C GLN A 190 19.50 -22.18 7.04
N LYS A 191 19.77 -23.10 6.11
CA LYS A 191 19.16 -24.45 6.13
C LYS A 191 19.49 -25.24 7.39
N SER A 192 20.70 -25.08 7.92
CA SER A 192 21.13 -25.75 9.15
C SER A 192 20.43 -25.15 10.37
N TYR A 193 20.24 -23.84 10.41
CA TYR A 193 19.43 -23.15 11.42
C TYR A 193 17.94 -23.57 11.35
N CYS A 194 17.35 -23.67 10.16
CA CYS A 194 15.98 -24.19 10.00
C CYS A 194 15.86 -25.65 10.47
N ARG A 195 16.82 -26.53 10.12
CA ARG A 195 16.86 -27.92 10.62
C ARG A 195 16.99 -28.00 12.14
N TYR A 196 17.78 -27.11 12.74
CA TYR A 196 17.89 -26.94 14.19
C TYR A 196 16.55 -26.53 14.83
N LEU A 197 15.81 -25.57 14.25
CA LEU A 197 14.48 -25.17 14.73
C LEU A 197 13.48 -26.34 14.66
N THR A 198 13.40 -27.02 13.51
CA THR A 198 12.52 -28.19 13.35
C THR A 198 12.91 -29.34 14.29
N THR A 199 14.19 -29.51 14.60
CA THR A 199 14.65 -30.49 15.59
C THR A 199 14.18 -30.10 16.99
N ALA A 200 14.30 -28.83 17.39
CA ALA A 200 13.84 -28.32 18.67
C ALA A 200 12.31 -28.51 18.86
N GLU A 201 11.51 -28.20 17.83
CA GLU A 201 10.08 -28.56 17.78
C GLU A 201 9.85 -30.07 17.95
N THR A 202 10.60 -30.89 17.22
CA THR A 202 10.44 -32.36 17.22
C THR A 202 10.76 -33.00 18.59
N ILE A 203 11.69 -32.42 19.36
CA ILE A 203 11.99 -32.86 20.74
C ILE A 203 11.22 -32.09 21.83
N GLY A 204 10.31 -31.19 21.45
CA GLY A 204 9.44 -30.46 22.38
C GLY A 204 10.17 -29.43 23.25
N VAL A 205 11.25 -28.82 22.74
CA VAL A 205 12.11 -27.90 23.51
C VAL A 205 12.02 -26.48 22.93
N GLU A 206 11.74 -25.51 23.79
CA GLU A 206 11.72 -24.07 23.46
C GLU A 206 13.02 -23.64 22.74
N PRO A 207 12.97 -23.13 21.49
CA PRO A 207 14.16 -22.86 20.67
C PRO A 207 15.17 -21.88 21.29
N GLU A 208 14.72 -21.02 22.21
CA GLU A 208 15.55 -20.05 22.92
C GLU A 208 16.48 -20.71 23.97
N SER A 209 16.28 -21.99 24.32
CA SER A 209 17.07 -22.71 25.33
C SER A 209 18.32 -23.44 24.79
N LEU A 210 18.40 -23.69 23.48
CA LEU A 210 19.53 -24.35 22.80
C LEU A 210 20.48 -23.34 22.09
N TYR A 211 20.28 -22.05 22.34
CA TYR A 211 20.73 -20.90 21.55
C TYR A 211 22.24 -20.86 21.27
N ASN A 212 22.64 -21.25 20.05
CA ASN A 212 24.02 -21.04 19.57
C ASN A 212 24.19 -19.59 19.05
N ARG A 213 24.75 -18.72 19.90
CA ARG A 213 25.00 -17.31 19.58
C ARG A 213 25.89 -17.10 18.37
N ASP A 214 26.87 -17.98 18.17
CA ASP A 214 27.95 -17.76 17.21
C ASP A 214 27.44 -17.93 15.78
N LEU A 215 26.54 -18.90 15.53
CA LEU A 215 25.94 -19.12 14.20
C LEU A 215 25.11 -17.90 13.72
N VAL A 216 24.45 -17.20 14.64
CA VAL A 216 23.67 -15.98 14.33
C VAL A 216 24.60 -14.78 14.12
N ALA A 217 25.65 -14.66 14.94
CA ALA A 217 26.68 -13.62 14.77
C ALA A 217 27.44 -13.76 13.43
N ASP A 218 27.78 -15.00 13.04
CA ASP A 218 28.32 -15.37 11.73
C ASP A 218 27.44 -14.87 10.58
N LEU A 219 26.13 -15.12 10.67
CA LEU A 219 25.15 -14.76 9.64
C LEU A 219 25.03 -13.25 9.46
N PHE A 220 25.05 -12.47 10.55
CA PHE A 220 25.08 -11.01 10.48
C PHE A 220 26.42 -10.46 10.00
N LYS A 221 27.56 -11.10 10.34
CA LYS A 221 28.87 -10.72 9.80
C LYS A 221 28.99 -10.98 8.30
N LEU A 222 28.57 -12.15 7.83
CA LEU A 222 28.52 -12.46 6.39
C LEU A 222 27.60 -11.50 5.64
N ALA A 223 26.43 -11.16 6.20
CA ALA A 223 25.55 -10.16 5.63
C ALA A 223 26.23 -8.77 5.52
N ASN A 224 26.94 -8.33 6.58
CA ASN A 224 27.68 -7.06 6.55
C ASN A 224 28.82 -7.08 5.51
N ILE A 225 29.60 -8.16 5.42
CA ILE A 225 30.67 -8.31 4.41
C ILE A 225 30.09 -8.23 2.99
N VAL A 226 28.98 -8.91 2.72
CA VAL A 226 28.29 -8.83 1.42
C VAL A 226 27.76 -7.41 1.15
N ILE A 227 27.24 -6.72 2.16
CA ILE A 227 26.76 -5.33 2.05
C ILE A 227 27.92 -4.36 1.78
N GLU A 228 29.05 -4.50 2.47
CA GLU A 228 30.26 -3.70 2.26
C GLU A 228 30.83 -3.90 0.84
N GLU A 229 30.96 -5.14 0.39
CA GLU A 229 31.51 -5.47 -0.92
C GLU A 229 30.59 -5.01 -2.07
N VAL A 230 29.27 -5.13 -1.91
CA VAL A 230 28.29 -4.56 -2.85
C VAL A 230 28.38 -3.03 -2.87
N ASN A 231 28.49 -2.36 -1.72
CA ASN A 231 28.65 -0.90 -1.66
C ASN A 231 29.99 -0.39 -2.21
N TYR A 232 31.04 -1.22 -2.19
CA TYR A 232 32.32 -0.91 -2.82
C TYR A 232 32.22 -1.02 -4.35
N ASN A 233 31.70 -2.13 -4.87
CA ASN A 233 31.63 -2.38 -6.32
C ASN A 233 30.55 -1.58 -7.05
N LEU A 234 29.44 -1.20 -6.38
CA LEU A 234 28.42 -0.29 -6.93
C LEU A 234 28.98 1.09 -7.34
N LYS A 235 30.16 1.49 -6.83
CA LYS A 235 30.84 2.73 -7.25
C LYS A 235 31.59 2.59 -8.59
N LYS A 236 31.67 1.40 -9.18
CA LYS A 236 32.57 1.08 -10.32
C LYS A 236 31.89 0.51 -11.57
N SER A 237 30.61 0.10 -11.52
CA SER A 237 29.91 -0.47 -12.70
C SER A 237 28.40 -0.18 -12.71
N SER A 238 27.87 0.07 -13.90
CA SER A 238 26.43 0.35 -14.16
C SER A 238 25.57 -0.89 -14.42
N ASP A 239 26.16 -2.10 -14.46
CA ASP A 239 25.54 -3.31 -15.03
C ASP A 239 24.81 -4.21 -14.00
N LEU A 240 24.67 -3.75 -12.75
CA LEU A 240 24.04 -4.53 -11.65
C LEU A 240 22.50 -4.47 -11.63
N SER A 241 21.88 -3.63 -12.46
CA SER A 241 20.42 -3.53 -12.61
C SER A 241 19.74 -4.86 -12.97
N THR A 242 20.42 -5.67 -13.79
CA THR A 242 19.97 -6.97 -14.29
C THR A 242 19.74 -8.03 -13.19
N VAL A 243 20.34 -7.84 -12.00
CA VAL A 243 20.15 -8.74 -10.85
C VAL A 243 18.92 -8.34 -10.02
N VAL A 244 18.72 -7.04 -9.79
CA VAL A 244 17.59 -6.52 -9.00
C VAL A 244 16.25 -6.77 -9.70
N LEU A 245 16.21 -6.64 -11.04
CA LEU A 245 15.04 -6.97 -11.86
C LEU A 245 14.50 -8.39 -11.64
N ARG A 246 15.35 -9.36 -11.26
CA ARG A 246 14.94 -10.76 -11.02
C ARG A 246 14.27 -10.99 -9.65
N LEU A 247 14.22 -9.97 -8.79
CA LEU A 247 13.51 -10.01 -7.50
C LEU A 247 12.19 -9.22 -7.51
N GLN A 248 11.83 -8.61 -8.64
CA GLN A 248 10.61 -7.79 -8.80
C GLN A 248 9.55 -8.46 -9.71
N VAL A 249 9.66 -9.78 -9.88
CA VAL A 249 8.89 -10.57 -10.86
C VAL A 249 7.46 -10.85 -10.37
N ASN A 250 6.48 -10.24 -11.07
CA ASN A 250 5.13 -10.74 -11.43
C ASN A 250 4.03 -9.65 -11.45
N MET A 251 4.18 -8.50 -10.80
CA MET A 251 3.11 -7.47 -10.82
C MET A 251 3.08 -6.60 -12.09
N ALA A 252 4.24 -6.38 -12.72
CA ALA A 252 4.34 -5.60 -13.97
C ALA A 252 3.92 -6.42 -15.23
N ASP A 253 3.83 -7.74 -15.08
CA ASP A 253 3.50 -8.67 -16.15
C ASP A 253 2.00 -8.86 -16.35
N VAL A 254 1.17 -8.40 -15.39
CA VAL A 254 -0.30 -8.48 -15.46
C VAL A 254 -0.82 -7.64 -16.62
N LYS A 255 -1.32 -8.34 -17.66
CA LYS A 255 -1.87 -7.73 -18.87
C LYS A 255 -3.38 -7.64 -18.81
N ILE A 256 -3.92 -6.44 -19.03
CA ILE A 256 -5.37 -6.21 -19.04
C ILE A 256 -5.87 -5.70 -20.39
N GLY A 257 -7.08 -6.13 -20.75
CA GLY A 257 -7.87 -5.59 -21.85
C GLY A 257 -9.08 -4.82 -21.32
N ILE A 258 -9.55 -3.80 -22.02
CA ILE A 258 -10.71 -3.00 -21.60
C ILE A 258 -11.78 -3.03 -22.69
N ASN A 259 -12.99 -3.48 -22.35
CA ASN A 259 -14.16 -3.44 -23.23
C ASN A 259 -15.09 -2.28 -22.83
N GLY A 260 -15.41 -1.42 -23.79
CA GLY A 260 -16.13 -0.15 -23.59
C GLY A 260 -15.21 0.95 -23.06
N PHE A 261 -14.94 1.98 -23.86
CA PHE A 261 -14.08 3.12 -23.48
C PHE A 261 -14.89 4.30 -22.89
N GLY A 262 -15.93 3.95 -22.14
CA GLY A 262 -16.80 4.86 -21.39
C GLY A 262 -16.14 5.47 -20.16
N ARG A 263 -16.95 6.06 -19.26
CA ARG A 263 -16.47 6.70 -18.03
C ARG A 263 -15.53 5.78 -17.23
N ILE A 264 -16.00 4.58 -16.91
CA ILE A 264 -15.23 3.60 -16.12
C ILE A 264 -14.02 3.09 -16.91
N GLY A 265 -14.16 2.65 -18.17
CA GLY A 265 -13.04 2.14 -18.97
C GLY A 265 -11.85 3.10 -19.08
N ARG A 266 -12.09 4.40 -19.28
CA ARG A 266 -10.99 5.40 -19.32
C ARG A 266 -10.35 5.65 -17.96
N LEU A 267 -11.13 5.62 -16.88
CA LEU A 267 -10.61 5.87 -15.53
C LEU A 267 -9.92 4.63 -14.94
N VAL A 268 -10.35 3.42 -15.32
CA VAL A 268 -9.61 2.17 -15.08
C VAL A 268 -8.28 2.19 -15.83
N PHE A 269 -8.20 2.70 -17.06
CA PHE A 269 -6.91 2.88 -17.75
C PHE A 269 -6.01 3.92 -17.05
N ARG A 270 -6.54 5.09 -16.63
CA ARG A 270 -5.75 6.06 -15.82
C ARG A 270 -5.22 5.41 -14.53
N CYS A 271 -6.08 4.73 -13.78
CA CYS A 271 -5.73 4.00 -12.56
C CYS A 271 -4.70 2.86 -12.80
N ALA A 272 -4.83 2.12 -13.90
CA ALA A 272 -3.88 1.07 -14.27
C ALA A 272 -2.47 1.64 -14.53
N LEU A 273 -2.37 2.79 -15.19
CA LEU A 273 -1.11 3.51 -15.37
C LEU A 273 -0.52 3.98 -14.04
N GLU A 274 -1.36 4.53 -13.15
CA GLU A 274 -0.95 4.96 -11.79
C GLU A 274 -0.47 3.80 -10.91
N LYS A 275 -0.99 2.58 -11.13
CA LYS A 275 -0.64 1.34 -10.40
C LYS A 275 0.35 0.43 -11.14
N GLY A 276 0.89 0.87 -12.28
CA GLY A 276 1.90 0.13 -13.06
C GLY A 276 1.38 -1.13 -13.78
N ILE A 277 0.07 -1.28 -13.98
CA ILE A 277 -0.53 -2.43 -14.69
C ILE A 277 -0.58 -2.15 -16.19
N LYS A 278 -0.26 -3.18 -16.98
CA LYS A 278 -0.15 -3.05 -18.43
C LYS A 278 -1.48 -3.25 -19.14
N VAL A 279 -2.15 -2.15 -19.50
CA VAL A 279 -3.21 -2.20 -20.53
C VAL A 279 -2.57 -2.53 -21.87
N VAL A 280 -3.01 -3.60 -22.54
CA VAL A 280 -2.48 -4.02 -23.86
C VAL A 280 -3.47 -3.88 -25.00
N GLY A 281 -4.78 -3.78 -24.70
CA GLY A 281 -5.80 -3.53 -25.71
C GLY A 281 -7.07 -2.88 -25.17
N VAL A 282 -7.73 -2.10 -26.02
CA VAL A 282 -9.02 -1.44 -25.77
C VAL A 282 -9.97 -1.75 -26.91
N ASN A 283 -11.23 -2.07 -26.60
CA ASN A 283 -12.29 -2.24 -27.58
C ASN A 283 -13.44 -1.24 -27.32
N ASP A 284 -13.84 -0.47 -28.34
CA ASP A 284 -15.12 0.24 -28.35
C ASP A 284 -15.64 0.44 -29.79
N PRO A 285 -16.78 -0.16 -30.16
CA PRO A 285 -17.33 -0.07 -31.52
C PRO A 285 -17.92 1.29 -31.90
N PHE A 286 -17.87 2.29 -31.00
CA PHE A 286 -18.42 3.63 -31.22
C PHE A 286 -17.37 4.75 -31.17
N ILE A 287 -16.09 4.44 -30.90
CA ILE A 287 -15.05 5.44 -30.65
C ILE A 287 -13.78 5.09 -31.46
N PRO A 288 -13.47 5.79 -32.57
CA PRO A 288 -12.22 5.56 -33.32
C PRO A 288 -10.98 6.05 -32.53
N PRO A 289 -9.76 5.57 -32.86
CA PRO A 289 -8.53 5.85 -32.09
C PRO A 289 -8.27 7.34 -31.81
N GLU A 290 -8.49 8.22 -32.79
CA GLU A 290 -8.28 9.67 -32.66
C GLU A 290 -9.27 10.30 -31.66
N TYR A 291 -10.49 9.76 -31.60
CA TYR A 291 -11.49 10.19 -30.64
C TYR A 291 -11.24 9.58 -29.25
N MET A 292 -10.69 8.35 -29.17
CA MET A 292 -10.18 7.79 -27.92
C MET A 292 -9.08 8.69 -27.32
N VAL A 293 -8.13 9.18 -28.13
CA VAL A 293 -7.11 10.15 -27.68
C VAL A 293 -7.77 11.40 -27.10
N TYR A 294 -8.72 12.01 -27.81
CA TYR A 294 -9.44 13.20 -27.34
C TYR A 294 -10.16 12.95 -26.00
N MET A 295 -10.96 11.89 -25.92
CA MET A 295 -11.76 11.53 -24.73
C MET A 295 -10.91 11.09 -23.53
N PHE A 296 -9.70 10.58 -23.75
CA PHE A 296 -8.77 10.24 -22.67
C PHE A 296 -7.99 11.48 -22.19
N LYS A 297 -7.55 12.34 -23.13
CA LYS A 297 -6.77 13.56 -22.87
C LYS A 297 -7.57 14.62 -22.14
N TYR A 298 -8.85 14.79 -22.47
CA TYR A 298 -9.74 15.79 -21.89
C TYR A 298 -10.93 15.13 -21.18
N ASP A 299 -10.97 15.23 -19.85
CA ASP A 299 -12.13 14.82 -19.05
C ASP A 299 -12.72 16.01 -18.30
N SER A 300 -14.05 16.20 -18.38
CA SER A 300 -14.74 17.33 -17.75
C SER A 300 -14.83 17.21 -16.22
N THR A 301 -14.66 16.00 -15.68
CA THR A 301 -14.69 15.72 -14.24
C THR A 301 -13.27 15.62 -13.70
N HIS A 302 -12.48 14.70 -14.26
CA HIS A 302 -11.14 14.35 -13.76
C HIS A 302 -10.02 15.12 -14.48
N GLY A 303 -10.37 16.23 -15.11
CA GLY A 303 -9.47 17.14 -15.81
C GLY A 303 -8.66 16.51 -16.95
N ARG A 304 -7.61 17.24 -17.35
CA ARG A 304 -6.66 16.80 -18.37
C ARG A 304 -5.80 15.65 -17.85
N PHE A 305 -5.61 14.62 -18.68
CA PHE A 305 -4.59 13.61 -18.45
C PHE A 305 -3.20 14.27 -18.33
N LYS A 306 -2.35 13.75 -17.45
CA LYS A 306 -1.07 14.39 -17.08
C LYS A 306 0.13 13.90 -17.89
N GLY A 307 0.03 12.70 -18.47
CA GLY A 307 1.01 12.14 -19.38
C GLY A 307 0.66 12.41 -20.85
N ASP A 308 1.41 11.76 -21.73
CA ASP A 308 1.21 11.87 -23.18
C ASP A 308 0.27 10.78 -23.72
N VAL A 309 -0.57 11.19 -24.68
CA VAL A 309 -1.48 10.31 -25.40
C VAL A 309 -1.63 10.78 -26.86
N SER A 310 -1.43 9.86 -27.80
CA SER A 310 -1.54 10.05 -29.25
C SER A 310 -1.99 8.75 -29.94
N THR A 311 -2.22 8.79 -31.25
CA THR A 311 -2.34 7.59 -32.10
C THR A 311 -1.03 7.31 -32.85
N LYS A 312 -0.82 6.04 -33.21
CA LYS A 312 0.23 5.58 -34.13
C LYS A 312 -0.20 4.25 -34.74
N ASP A 313 -0.12 4.09 -36.06
CA ASP A 313 -0.37 2.83 -36.77
C ASP A 313 -1.72 2.15 -36.37
N GLY A 314 -2.77 2.94 -36.17
CA GLY A 314 -4.11 2.49 -35.72
C GLY A 314 -4.24 2.17 -34.23
N LYS A 315 -3.13 2.23 -33.47
CA LYS A 315 -3.08 2.01 -32.01
C LYS A 315 -3.14 3.32 -31.24
N LEU A 316 -3.45 3.24 -29.95
CA LEU A 316 -3.11 4.28 -28.99
C LEU A 316 -1.63 4.17 -28.60
N VAL A 317 -0.99 5.31 -28.33
CA VAL A 317 0.31 5.39 -27.65
C VAL A 317 0.10 6.22 -26.39
N VAL A 318 0.34 5.65 -25.22
CA VAL A 318 0.17 6.32 -23.92
C VAL A 318 1.45 6.21 -23.12
N ASN A 319 2.03 7.36 -22.74
CA ASN A 319 3.37 7.45 -22.13
C ASN A 319 4.47 6.67 -22.89
N GLY A 320 4.35 6.61 -24.23
CA GLY A 320 5.27 5.86 -25.10
C GLY A 320 4.95 4.36 -25.26
N HIS A 321 3.96 3.82 -24.57
CA HIS A 321 3.54 2.42 -24.71
C HIS A 321 2.41 2.27 -25.74
N GLU A 322 2.58 1.38 -26.71
CA GLU A 322 1.54 1.03 -27.69
C GLU A 322 0.44 0.15 -27.06
N VAL A 323 -0.81 0.50 -27.31
CA VAL A 323 -2.02 -0.21 -26.85
C VAL A 323 -2.95 -0.43 -28.06
N SER A 324 -3.25 -1.69 -28.36
CA SER A 324 -4.07 -2.06 -29.53
C SER A 324 -5.51 -1.55 -29.39
N VAL A 325 -6.10 -1.09 -30.50
CA VAL A 325 -7.49 -0.61 -30.52
C VAL A 325 -8.33 -1.52 -31.42
N PHE A 326 -9.53 -1.84 -30.95
CA PHE A 326 -10.54 -2.59 -31.69
C PHE A 326 -11.90 -1.87 -31.64
N THR A 327 -12.74 -2.15 -32.62
CA THR A 327 -14.08 -1.55 -32.77
C THR A 327 -15.15 -2.63 -32.97
N GLU A 328 -15.01 -3.75 -32.28
CA GLU A 328 -15.89 -4.92 -32.39
C GLU A 328 -17.13 -4.80 -31.50
N LYS A 329 -18.29 -5.17 -32.06
CA LYS A 329 -19.56 -5.30 -31.32
C LYS A 329 -19.76 -6.69 -30.71
N ASP A 330 -19.04 -7.67 -31.23
CA ASP A 330 -19.08 -9.08 -30.84
C ASP A 330 -17.81 -9.39 -30.03
N PRO A 331 -17.90 -9.67 -28.72
CA PRO A 331 -16.71 -9.80 -27.89
C PRO A 331 -15.89 -11.05 -28.17
N SER A 332 -16.39 -12.00 -28.98
CA SER A 332 -15.63 -13.18 -29.45
C SER A 332 -14.57 -12.82 -30.50
N LYS A 333 -14.69 -11.67 -31.16
CA LYS A 333 -13.81 -11.24 -32.27
C LYS A 333 -12.61 -10.42 -31.81
N ILE A 334 -12.60 -9.95 -30.58
CA ILE A 334 -11.52 -9.14 -30.02
C ILE A 334 -10.34 -10.06 -29.70
N PRO A 335 -9.14 -9.94 -30.33
CA PRO A 335 -8.09 -10.97 -30.26
C PRO A 335 -7.28 -10.92 -28.96
N TRP A 336 -7.94 -11.04 -27.80
CA TRP A 336 -7.36 -10.96 -26.46
C TRP A 336 -6.20 -11.95 -26.25
N GLY A 337 -6.33 -13.18 -26.73
CA GLY A 337 -5.27 -14.19 -26.66
C GLY A 337 -4.00 -13.81 -27.43
N GLN A 338 -4.10 -13.08 -28.55
CA GLN A 338 -2.93 -12.64 -29.33
C GLN A 338 -2.13 -11.54 -28.61
N LEU A 339 -2.80 -10.73 -27.79
CA LEU A 339 -2.15 -9.74 -26.91
C LEU A 339 -1.64 -10.39 -25.61
N GLY A 340 -2.15 -11.58 -25.27
CA GLY A 340 -1.94 -12.27 -24.01
C GLY A 340 -2.64 -11.57 -22.84
N VAL A 341 -3.85 -11.04 -23.05
CA VAL A 341 -4.67 -10.46 -21.97
C VAL A 341 -5.01 -11.54 -20.94
N GLU A 342 -4.72 -11.27 -19.67
CA GLU A 342 -5.17 -12.12 -18.58
C GLU A 342 -6.56 -11.71 -18.11
N TYR A 343 -6.76 -10.42 -17.82
CA TYR A 343 -8.02 -9.89 -17.26
C TYR A 343 -8.68 -8.91 -18.23
N VAL A 344 -9.93 -9.18 -18.61
CA VAL A 344 -10.77 -8.22 -19.34
C VAL A 344 -11.62 -7.43 -18.35
N VAL A 345 -11.48 -6.12 -18.38
CA VAL A 345 -12.37 -5.16 -17.73
C VAL A 345 -13.60 -5.01 -18.63
N GLU A 346 -14.72 -5.61 -18.21
CA GLU A 346 -15.99 -5.50 -18.94
C GLU A 346 -16.78 -4.29 -18.42
N SER A 347 -16.70 -3.18 -19.17
CA SER A 347 -17.24 -1.88 -18.81
C SER A 347 -18.19 -1.26 -19.85
N THR A 348 -18.75 -2.07 -20.74
CA THR A 348 -19.83 -1.65 -21.66
C THR A 348 -21.16 -1.45 -20.93
N GLY A 349 -21.38 -2.20 -19.83
CA GLY A 349 -22.66 -2.29 -19.14
C GLY A 349 -23.71 -3.18 -19.82
N VAL A 350 -23.37 -3.85 -20.93
CA VAL A 350 -24.27 -4.74 -21.70
C VAL A 350 -24.03 -6.22 -21.39
N PHE A 351 -22.77 -6.59 -21.15
CA PHE A 351 -22.31 -7.95 -20.89
C PHE A 351 -22.14 -8.20 -19.37
N THR A 352 -23.25 -8.26 -18.63
CA THR A 352 -23.26 -8.30 -17.15
C THR A 352 -23.59 -9.66 -16.53
N THR A 353 -23.56 -10.74 -17.32
CA THR A 353 -23.75 -12.14 -16.87
C THR A 353 -22.58 -13.03 -17.29
N ILE A 354 -22.43 -14.20 -16.67
CA ILE A 354 -21.35 -15.15 -16.97
C ILE A 354 -21.42 -15.56 -18.45
N GLU A 355 -22.60 -15.98 -18.90
CA GLU A 355 -22.89 -16.33 -20.31
C GLU A 355 -22.44 -15.24 -21.28
N LYS A 356 -22.78 -13.98 -20.99
CA LYS A 356 -22.44 -12.83 -21.84
C LYS A 356 -20.95 -12.46 -21.82
N CYS A 357 -20.21 -12.88 -20.79
CA CYS A 357 -18.76 -12.70 -20.70
C CYS A 357 -17.97 -13.86 -21.35
N GLN A 358 -18.60 -15.02 -21.55
CA GLN A 358 -17.97 -16.19 -22.17
C GLN A 358 -17.30 -15.92 -23.53
N PRO A 359 -17.81 -15.04 -24.42
CA PRO A 359 -17.12 -14.67 -25.65
C PRO A 359 -15.70 -14.10 -25.44
N HIS A 360 -15.45 -13.34 -24.37
CA HIS A 360 -14.10 -12.85 -24.07
C HIS A 360 -13.12 -13.98 -23.72
N LEU A 361 -13.59 -15.00 -23.01
CA LEU A 361 -12.81 -16.17 -22.65
C LEU A 361 -12.53 -17.04 -23.89
N GLN A 362 -13.52 -17.19 -24.77
CA GLN A 362 -13.35 -17.84 -26.09
C GLN A 362 -12.33 -17.10 -26.96
N ALA A 363 -12.26 -15.77 -26.86
CA ALA A 363 -11.28 -14.94 -27.57
C ALA A 363 -9.87 -14.94 -26.91
N GLY A 364 -9.67 -15.75 -25.85
CA GLY A 364 -8.36 -16.04 -25.26
C GLY A 364 -7.98 -15.20 -24.04
N ALA A 365 -8.91 -14.48 -23.42
CA ALA A 365 -8.70 -13.93 -22.08
C ALA A 365 -8.77 -15.03 -21.00
N LYS A 366 -8.00 -14.92 -19.92
CA LYS A 366 -8.08 -15.88 -18.79
C LYS A 366 -9.30 -15.63 -17.90
N LYS A 367 -9.62 -14.35 -17.66
CA LYS A 367 -10.60 -13.88 -16.66
C LYS A 367 -11.37 -12.66 -17.17
N VAL A 368 -12.58 -12.45 -16.64
CA VAL A 368 -13.39 -11.22 -16.88
C VAL A 368 -13.84 -10.60 -15.55
N VAL A 369 -13.68 -9.28 -15.43
CA VAL A 369 -14.13 -8.47 -14.29
C VAL A 369 -15.21 -7.50 -14.77
N ILE A 370 -16.46 -7.78 -14.42
CA ILE A 370 -17.63 -6.96 -14.76
C ILE A 370 -17.65 -5.72 -13.86
N THR A 371 -17.64 -4.52 -14.46
CA THR A 371 -17.66 -3.23 -13.73
C THR A 371 -19.09 -2.76 -13.40
N ALA A 372 -19.97 -3.70 -13.06
CA ALA A 372 -21.35 -3.51 -12.65
C ALA A 372 -21.85 -4.75 -11.87
N PRO A 373 -22.90 -4.65 -11.04
CA PRO A 373 -23.49 -5.80 -10.38
C PRO A 373 -23.98 -6.85 -11.38
N SER A 374 -23.63 -8.10 -11.12
CA SER A 374 -24.10 -9.26 -11.89
C SER A 374 -25.29 -9.95 -11.22
N ALA A 375 -26.10 -10.64 -12.01
CA ALA A 375 -27.17 -11.49 -11.51
C ALA A 375 -26.60 -12.81 -10.94
N ASP A 376 -25.69 -13.40 -11.70
CA ASP A 376 -25.15 -14.76 -11.61
C ASP A 376 -23.65 -14.79 -11.25
N ALA A 377 -22.82 -13.86 -11.74
CA ALA A 377 -21.40 -13.83 -11.39
C ALA A 377 -21.16 -13.45 -9.91
N PRO A 378 -20.19 -14.07 -9.22
CA PRO A 378 -19.83 -13.73 -7.85
C PRO A 378 -19.35 -12.29 -7.75
N MET A 379 -19.79 -11.59 -6.70
CA MET A 379 -19.44 -10.20 -6.43
C MET A 379 -18.38 -10.10 -5.34
N PHE A 380 -17.39 -9.25 -5.58
CA PHE A 380 -16.34 -8.92 -4.62
C PHE A 380 -16.29 -7.40 -4.39
N VAL A 381 -16.00 -7.02 -3.15
CA VAL A 381 -15.70 -5.66 -2.71
C VAL A 381 -14.43 -5.75 -1.87
N MET A 382 -13.40 -5.00 -2.25
CA MET A 382 -12.12 -4.97 -1.52
C MET A 382 -12.32 -4.39 -0.11
N GLY A 383 -11.59 -4.94 0.87
CA GLY A 383 -11.76 -4.69 2.30
C GLY A 383 -12.98 -5.39 2.92
N VAL A 384 -13.66 -6.31 2.21
CA VAL A 384 -14.94 -6.87 2.66
C VAL A 384 -15.11 -8.36 2.42
N ASN A 385 -14.76 -8.86 1.23
CA ASN A 385 -14.98 -10.27 0.89
C ASN A 385 -14.06 -10.84 -0.20
N GLU A 386 -13.00 -10.13 -0.58
CA GLU A 386 -12.03 -10.58 -1.59
C GLU A 386 -11.32 -11.89 -1.20
N GLU A 387 -11.20 -12.20 0.09
CA GLU A 387 -10.60 -13.44 0.58
C GLU A 387 -11.34 -14.70 0.09
N LYS A 388 -12.62 -14.55 -0.26
CA LYS A 388 -13.50 -15.61 -0.80
C LYS A 388 -13.25 -15.90 -2.28
N TYR A 389 -12.43 -15.12 -2.99
CA TYR A 389 -12.02 -15.44 -4.36
C TYR A 389 -11.10 -16.66 -4.35
N THR A 390 -11.52 -17.76 -4.98
CA THR A 390 -10.80 -19.04 -4.95
C THR A 390 -9.72 -19.17 -6.02
N GLY A 391 -9.84 -18.40 -7.12
CA GLY A 391 -9.01 -18.59 -8.32
C GLY A 391 -9.71 -19.44 -9.39
N HIS A 392 -10.83 -20.10 -9.06
CA HIS A 392 -11.61 -20.88 -10.03
C HIS A 392 -12.61 -20.03 -10.81
N GLU A 393 -13.00 -18.87 -10.30
CA GLU A 393 -14.03 -18.01 -10.89
C GLU A 393 -13.49 -17.36 -12.17
N ALA A 394 -13.97 -17.79 -13.35
CA ALA A 394 -13.55 -17.24 -14.64
C ALA A 394 -14.16 -15.86 -14.95
N VAL A 395 -15.34 -15.58 -14.39
CA VAL A 395 -16.05 -14.30 -14.50
C VAL A 395 -16.44 -13.85 -13.10
N VAL A 396 -16.10 -12.61 -12.74
CA VAL A 396 -16.43 -11.99 -11.45
C VAL A 396 -17.01 -10.59 -11.66
N SER A 397 -17.59 -10.01 -10.61
CA SER A 397 -18.12 -8.64 -10.63
C SER A 397 -17.54 -7.82 -9.48
N ASN A 398 -17.12 -6.58 -9.75
CA ASN A 398 -16.70 -5.62 -8.72
C ASN A 398 -17.89 -4.92 -8.04
N ALA A 399 -19.08 -5.54 -8.06
CA ALA A 399 -20.36 -4.99 -7.59
C ALA A 399 -20.66 -3.60 -8.21
N SER A 400 -21.24 -2.66 -7.43
CA SER A 400 -21.46 -1.26 -7.83
C SER A 400 -20.66 -0.29 -6.98
N CYS A 401 -20.48 0.94 -7.44
CA CYS A 401 -19.90 2.04 -6.67
C CYS A 401 -20.65 2.27 -5.33
N THR A 402 -21.99 2.31 -5.33
CA THR A 402 -22.79 2.40 -4.09
C THR A 402 -22.57 1.19 -3.16
N THR A 403 -22.40 -0.02 -3.69
CA THR A 403 -22.09 -1.21 -2.87
C THR A 403 -20.67 -1.15 -2.29
N ASN A 404 -19.69 -0.66 -3.05
CA ASN A 404 -18.33 -0.43 -2.58
C ASN A 404 -18.27 0.68 -1.50
N CYS A 405 -19.15 1.68 -1.56
CA CYS A 405 -19.29 2.67 -0.49
C CYS A 405 -19.97 2.09 0.76
N LEU A 406 -21.08 1.37 0.58
CA LEU A 406 -21.92 0.92 1.69
C LEU A 406 -21.33 -0.29 2.43
N ALA A 407 -20.72 -1.25 1.74
CA ALA A 407 -20.32 -2.51 2.36
C ALA A 407 -19.20 -2.38 3.40
N PRO A 408 -18.12 -1.59 3.20
CA PRO A 408 -17.09 -1.37 4.23
C PRO A 408 -17.65 -0.69 5.48
N LEU A 409 -18.51 0.32 5.31
CA LEU A 409 -19.21 0.99 6.42
C LEU A 409 -20.12 0.00 7.18
N ALA A 410 -20.95 -0.76 6.45
CA ALA A 410 -21.85 -1.73 7.03
C ALA A 410 -21.12 -2.87 7.75
N LYS A 411 -19.95 -3.30 7.24
CA LYS A 411 -19.07 -4.29 7.87
C LYS A 411 -18.64 -3.82 9.28
N VAL A 412 -18.03 -2.65 9.38
CA VAL A 412 -17.54 -2.09 10.66
C VAL A 412 -18.67 -1.91 11.66
N VAL A 413 -19.81 -1.35 11.22
CA VAL A 413 -20.96 -1.10 12.09
C VAL A 413 -21.61 -2.41 12.55
N HIS A 414 -21.70 -3.41 11.67
CA HIS A 414 -22.25 -4.72 12.04
C HIS A 414 -21.31 -5.49 12.99
N GLU A 415 -20.01 -5.51 12.74
CA GLU A 415 -19.03 -6.23 13.58
C GLU A 415 -18.88 -5.62 14.98
N LYS A 416 -19.02 -4.30 15.14
CA LYS A 416 -18.86 -3.60 16.43
C LYS A 416 -20.16 -3.42 17.21
N PHE A 417 -21.31 -3.29 16.52
CA PHE A 417 -22.61 -2.91 17.12
C PHE A 417 -23.83 -3.75 16.67
N GLY A 418 -23.68 -4.58 15.63
CA GLY A 418 -24.74 -5.48 15.13
C GLY A 418 -25.91 -4.76 14.47
N ILE A 419 -25.86 -4.52 13.16
CA ILE A 419 -27.03 -4.08 12.39
C ILE A 419 -28.13 -5.15 12.45
N VAL A 420 -29.32 -4.77 12.92
CA VAL A 420 -30.54 -5.60 12.91
C VAL A 420 -31.28 -5.43 11.59
N GLU A 421 -31.51 -4.19 11.19
CA GLU A 421 -32.11 -3.80 9.92
C GLU A 421 -31.62 -2.41 9.53
N ALA A 422 -31.56 -2.10 8.24
CA ALA A 422 -31.25 -0.75 7.77
C ALA A 422 -31.85 -0.44 6.37
N LEU A 423 -32.18 0.82 6.18
CA LEU A 423 -32.58 1.39 4.89
C LEU A 423 -31.49 2.33 4.38
N MET A 424 -31.10 2.16 3.13
CA MET A 424 -30.15 3.04 2.45
C MET A 424 -30.85 3.93 1.42
N THR A 425 -30.52 5.22 1.44
CA THR A 425 -30.74 6.12 0.30
C THR A 425 -29.39 6.54 -0.23
N THR A 426 -29.17 6.48 -1.54
CA THR A 426 -28.02 7.16 -2.16
C THR A 426 -28.48 8.40 -2.92
N VAL A 427 -27.96 9.55 -2.53
CA VAL A 427 -28.07 10.78 -3.32
C VAL A 427 -26.88 10.76 -4.26
N HIS A 428 -27.16 10.49 -5.53
CA HIS A 428 -26.17 10.00 -6.48
C HIS A 428 -26.13 10.91 -7.71
N SER A 429 -24.94 11.26 -8.18
CA SER A 429 -24.78 11.95 -9.46
C SER A 429 -25.51 11.24 -10.62
N TYR A 430 -25.88 12.01 -11.63
CA TYR A 430 -26.38 11.44 -12.87
C TYR A 430 -25.25 10.69 -13.61
N THR A 431 -25.63 9.79 -14.52
CA THR A 431 -24.68 8.95 -15.27
C THR A 431 -25.08 8.90 -16.74
N ALA A 432 -24.24 8.30 -17.59
CA ALA A 432 -24.44 8.22 -19.04
C ALA A 432 -25.74 7.49 -19.50
N THR A 433 -26.49 6.85 -18.59
CA THR A 433 -27.80 6.26 -18.88
C THR A 433 -28.94 7.28 -18.93
N GLN A 434 -28.82 8.41 -18.23
CA GLN A 434 -29.85 9.46 -18.17
C GLN A 434 -29.82 10.33 -19.45
N LYS A 435 -30.69 11.33 -19.53
CA LYS A 435 -30.88 12.17 -20.72
C LYS A 435 -30.62 13.65 -20.39
N THR A 436 -30.15 14.42 -21.36
CA THR A 436 -29.93 15.87 -21.22
C THR A 436 -31.24 16.63 -21.12
N VAL A 437 -32.24 16.20 -21.89
CA VAL A 437 -33.63 16.66 -21.89
C VAL A 437 -34.56 15.45 -21.78
N ASP A 438 -35.86 15.68 -21.55
CA ASP A 438 -36.86 14.61 -21.45
C ASP A 438 -36.91 13.74 -22.71
N GLY A 439 -36.82 12.41 -22.55
CA GLY A 439 -36.80 11.45 -23.64
C GLY A 439 -36.93 9.98 -23.21
N PRO A 440 -36.90 9.02 -24.15
CA PRO A 440 -37.08 7.60 -23.86
C PRO A 440 -35.91 7.01 -23.06
N SER A 441 -36.23 6.04 -22.20
CA SER A 441 -35.29 5.34 -21.33
C SER A 441 -35.60 3.84 -21.30
N ASN A 442 -34.58 3.02 -21.60
CA ASN A 442 -34.70 1.57 -21.70
C ASN A 442 -34.74 0.86 -20.34
N LYS A 443 -34.54 1.59 -19.23
CA LYS A 443 -34.44 1.02 -17.88
C LYS A 443 -35.68 1.33 -17.04
N ASP A 444 -36.02 2.61 -16.93
CA ASP A 444 -37.17 3.11 -16.17
C ASP A 444 -37.58 4.50 -16.68
N TRP A 445 -38.88 4.82 -16.60
CA TRP A 445 -39.43 6.08 -17.15
C TRP A 445 -38.86 7.34 -16.48
N ARG A 446 -38.46 7.26 -15.21
CA ARG A 446 -37.97 8.41 -14.45
C ARG A 446 -36.56 8.80 -14.90
N GLY A 447 -35.69 7.83 -15.17
CA GLY A 447 -34.37 8.04 -15.77
C GLY A 447 -34.37 8.61 -17.19
N GLY A 448 -35.54 8.72 -17.83
CA GLY A 448 -35.73 9.43 -19.10
C GLY A 448 -35.87 10.95 -18.95
N ARG A 449 -36.06 11.47 -17.74
CA ARG A 449 -36.20 12.93 -17.49
C ARG A 449 -34.85 13.66 -17.56
N GLY A 450 -34.89 14.96 -17.88
CA GLY A 450 -33.71 15.82 -17.98
C GLY A 450 -32.84 15.83 -16.72
N ALA A 451 -31.63 15.27 -16.81
CA ALA A 451 -30.79 14.90 -15.68
C ALA A 451 -30.30 16.10 -14.85
N ALA A 452 -29.95 17.20 -15.51
CA ALA A 452 -29.47 18.42 -14.86
C ALA A 452 -30.59 19.31 -14.28
N GLN A 453 -31.85 18.89 -14.40
CA GLN A 453 -33.04 19.68 -14.04
C GLN A 453 -33.90 19.03 -12.93
N ASN A 454 -33.66 17.76 -12.61
CA ASN A 454 -34.58 16.97 -11.78
C ASN A 454 -33.85 16.25 -10.64
N ILE A 455 -34.55 16.09 -9.51
CA ILE A 455 -34.26 15.05 -8.52
C ILE A 455 -35.07 13.82 -8.90
N ILE A 456 -34.41 12.75 -9.35
CA ILE A 456 -35.05 11.59 -10.00
C ILE A 456 -34.97 10.34 -9.09
N PRO A 457 -36.07 9.90 -8.46
CA PRO A 457 -36.05 8.70 -7.60
C PRO A 457 -36.00 7.42 -8.45
N SER A 458 -35.02 6.57 -8.20
CA SER A 458 -34.68 5.35 -8.94
C SER A 458 -34.50 4.15 -8.00
N SER A 459 -34.80 2.94 -8.47
CA SER A 459 -34.53 1.70 -7.74
C SER A 459 -33.04 1.31 -7.83
N THR A 460 -32.52 0.68 -6.79
CA THR A 460 -31.16 0.13 -6.78
C THR A 460 -31.08 -1.22 -6.06
N GLY A 461 -30.31 -2.15 -6.63
CA GLY A 461 -29.94 -3.40 -5.97
C GLY A 461 -28.78 -3.24 -4.97
N ALA A 462 -28.13 -2.08 -4.90
CA ALA A 462 -26.82 -1.92 -4.26
C ALA A 462 -26.80 -2.29 -2.76
N ALA A 463 -27.86 -1.98 -2.01
CA ALA A 463 -27.99 -2.38 -0.60
C ALA A 463 -28.27 -3.88 -0.44
N LYS A 464 -29.11 -4.46 -1.29
CA LYS A 464 -29.35 -5.92 -1.31
C LYS A 464 -28.08 -6.70 -1.68
N ALA A 465 -27.22 -6.12 -2.52
CA ALA A 465 -25.92 -6.69 -2.86
C ALA A 465 -24.93 -6.72 -1.67
N VAL A 466 -25.09 -5.86 -0.65
CA VAL A 466 -24.32 -5.97 0.61
C VAL A 466 -24.58 -7.32 1.28
N GLY A 467 -25.83 -7.80 1.25
CA GLY A 467 -26.20 -9.13 1.74
C GLY A 467 -25.63 -10.31 0.94
N LYS A 468 -25.09 -10.07 -0.27
CA LYS A 468 -24.32 -11.08 -1.03
C LYS A 468 -22.85 -11.12 -0.61
N VAL A 469 -22.22 -9.97 -0.31
CA VAL A 469 -20.80 -9.91 0.10
C VAL A 469 -20.59 -10.16 1.60
N ILE A 470 -21.53 -9.71 2.43
CA ILE A 470 -21.62 -9.94 3.88
C ILE A 470 -22.91 -10.76 4.14
N PRO A 471 -22.84 -12.11 4.18
CA PRO A 471 -24.03 -12.96 4.30
C PRO A 471 -24.88 -12.69 5.55
N ASP A 472 -24.26 -12.30 6.66
CA ASP A 472 -24.94 -11.99 7.93
C ASP A 472 -25.84 -10.75 7.83
N LEU A 473 -25.70 -9.96 6.76
CA LEU A 473 -26.53 -8.80 6.40
C LEU A 473 -27.59 -9.12 5.33
N ASN A 474 -27.67 -10.37 4.86
CA ASN A 474 -28.71 -10.78 3.91
C ASN A 474 -30.11 -10.59 4.50
N GLY A 475 -31.05 -10.08 3.69
CA GLY A 475 -32.39 -9.68 4.13
C GLY A 475 -32.47 -8.42 5.02
N LYS A 476 -31.38 -8.03 5.71
CA LYS A 476 -31.36 -6.90 6.66
C LYS A 476 -31.20 -5.53 6.02
N LEU A 477 -30.65 -5.46 4.79
CA LEU A 477 -30.42 -4.21 4.06
C LEU A 477 -31.17 -4.16 2.73
N THR A 478 -31.87 -3.05 2.50
CA THR A 478 -32.43 -2.66 1.20
C THR A 478 -32.36 -1.13 1.04
N GLY A 479 -32.67 -0.60 -0.14
CA GLY A 479 -32.55 0.84 -0.36
C GLY A 479 -33.03 1.33 -1.72
N MET A 480 -32.91 2.64 -1.92
CA MET A 480 -33.28 3.36 -3.13
C MET A 480 -32.24 4.43 -3.47
N ALA A 481 -32.42 5.14 -4.58
CA ALA A 481 -31.54 6.23 -5.00
C ALA A 481 -32.34 7.46 -5.43
N PHE A 482 -31.80 8.65 -5.19
CA PHE A 482 -32.19 9.86 -5.92
C PHE A 482 -31.03 10.26 -6.83
N ARG A 483 -31.27 10.36 -8.14
CA ARG A 483 -30.32 11.01 -9.05
C ARG A 483 -30.48 12.52 -8.94
N VAL A 484 -29.38 13.25 -8.82
CA VAL A 484 -29.38 14.70 -8.66
C VAL A 484 -28.52 15.39 -9.74
N PRO A 485 -28.68 16.70 -9.99
CA PRO A 485 -27.94 17.48 -10.99
C PRO A 485 -26.42 17.65 -10.81
N THR A 486 -25.72 16.71 -10.16
CA THR A 486 -24.25 16.70 -10.06
C THR A 486 -23.65 15.72 -11.08
N PRO A 487 -22.48 16.05 -11.69
CA PRO A 487 -21.88 15.24 -12.74
C PRO A 487 -21.06 14.05 -12.22
N ASN A 488 -20.52 14.14 -10.99
CA ASN A 488 -19.80 13.07 -10.31
C ASN A 488 -19.78 13.31 -8.78
N VAL A 489 -19.29 12.32 -8.03
CA VAL A 489 -19.40 12.15 -6.58
C VAL A 489 -20.84 11.91 -6.14
N SER A 490 -20.99 11.06 -5.14
CA SER A 490 -22.27 10.61 -4.60
C SER A 490 -22.13 10.36 -3.11
N VAL A 491 -23.26 10.21 -2.42
CA VAL A 491 -23.30 9.96 -0.98
C VAL A 491 -24.29 8.85 -0.65
N VAL A 492 -23.96 8.08 0.38
CA VAL A 492 -24.81 7.07 1.03
C VAL A 492 -25.32 7.66 2.34
N ASP A 493 -26.64 7.69 2.49
CA ASP A 493 -27.36 7.78 3.76
C ASP A 493 -27.76 6.35 4.16
N LEU A 494 -27.13 5.86 5.23
CA LEU A 494 -27.48 4.59 5.86
C LEU A 494 -28.23 4.87 7.17
N THR A 495 -29.53 4.62 7.19
CA THR A 495 -30.35 4.70 8.41
C THR A 495 -30.54 3.29 8.98
N ALA A 496 -29.93 3.01 10.13
CA ALA A 496 -29.76 1.66 10.68
C ALA A 496 -30.24 1.55 12.14
N ARG A 497 -30.78 0.37 12.49
CA ARG A 497 -31.05 -0.03 13.87
C ARG A 497 -30.00 -1.03 14.35
N LEU A 498 -29.38 -0.73 15.49
CA LEU A 498 -28.31 -1.51 16.12
C LEU A 498 -28.87 -2.43 17.21
N SER A 499 -28.30 -3.62 17.38
CA SER A 499 -28.66 -4.55 18.47
C SER A 499 -27.97 -4.16 19.77
N LYS A 500 -26.69 -3.79 19.70
CA LYS A 500 -25.94 -3.15 20.78
C LYS A 500 -26.01 -1.64 20.59
N GLY A 501 -26.66 -0.95 21.53
CA GLY A 501 -26.70 0.52 21.53
C GLY A 501 -25.31 1.13 21.76
N ALA A 502 -25.06 2.29 21.15
CA ALA A 502 -23.82 3.03 21.25
C ALA A 502 -24.05 4.54 21.06
N LYS A 503 -23.22 5.38 21.68
CA LYS A 503 -23.19 6.81 21.41
C LYS A 503 -22.61 7.07 20.03
N TYR A 504 -23.07 8.13 19.37
CA TYR A 504 -22.62 8.49 18.02
C TYR A 504 -21.09 8.64 17.92
N SER A 505 -20.46 9.16 18.98
CA SER A 505 -18.99 9.24 19.11
C SER A 505 -18.28 7.88 19.15
N GLU A 506 -18.89 6.84 19.73
CA GLU A 506 -18.34 5.47 19.75
C GLU A 506 -18.42 4.83 18.37
N ILE A 507 -19.51 5.08 17.64
CA ILE A 507 -19.69 4.65 16.24
C ILE A 507 -18.65 5.33 15.36
N CYS A 508 -18.48 6.65 15.50
CA CYS A 508 -17.44 7.41 14.79
C CYS A 508 -16.04 6.88 15.12
N ALA A 509 -15.73 6.61 16.40
CA ALA A 509 -14.43 6.08 16.82
C ALA A 509 -14.15 4.70 16.20
N ALA A 510 -15.13 3.80 16.14
CA ALA A 510 -14.97 2.49 15.50
C ALA A 510 -14.73 2.58 13.97
N ILE A 511 -15.35 3.56 13.30
CA ILE A 511 -15.13 3.83 11.88
C ILE A 511 -13.73 4.45 11.67
N LYS A 512 -13.32 5.39 12.53
CA LYS A 512 -11.99 6.03 12.52
C LYS A 512 -10.86 5.05 12.84
N GLU A 513 -11.11 4.04 13.67
CA GLU A 513 -10.23 2.90 13.93
C GLU A 513 -10.06 2.07 12.64
N ALA A 514 -11.17 1.66 12.03
CA ALA A 514 -11.15 0.83 10.83
C ALA A 514 -10.50 1.51 9.62
N SER A 515 -10.75 2.81 9.41
CA SER A 515 -10.17 3.61 8.32
C SER A 515 -8.66 3.84 8.45
N ASN A 516 -8.12 3.79 9.67
CA ASN A 516 -6.68 3.91 9.91
C ASN A 516 -5.97 2.55 9.98
N GLY A 517 -6.70 1.47 10.28
CA GLY A 517 -6.22 0.09 10.30
C GLY A 517 -6.62 -0.70 9.05
N PRO A 518 -7.45 -1.76 9.19
CA PRO A 518 -7.64 -2.79 8.16
C PRO A 518 -8.33 -2.31 6.86
N LEU A 519 -9.03 -1.17 6.87
CA LEU A 519 -9.73 -0.64 5.69
C LEU A 519 -9.06 0.61 5.10
N LYS A 520 -7.81 0.90 5.49
CA LYS A 520 -7.08 2.07 5.00
C LYS A 520 -6.92 2.08 3.47
N GLY A 521 -7.42 3.12 2.81
CA GLY A 521 -7.48 3.24 1.34
C GLY A 521 -8.75 2.66 0.70
N ILE A 522 -9.62 2.04 1.51
CA ILE A 522 -10.96 1.55 1.14
C ILE A 522 -12.02 2.42 1.82
N LEU A 523 -11.88 2.60 3.14
CA LEU A 523 -12.70 3.45 3.99
C LEU A 523 -11.82 4.57 4.53
N ALA A 524 -12.23 5.81 4.29
CA ALA A 524 -11.70 7.01 4.92
C ALA A 524 -12.74 7.61 5.89
N TYR A 525 -12.32 8.64 6.62
CA TYR A 525 -13.08 9.28 7.70
C TYR A 525 -12.74 10.77 7.73
N THR A 526 -13.74 11.65 7.85
CA THR A 526 -13.56 13.10 7.97
C THR A 526 -14.40 13.73 9.09
N GLU A 527 -13.88 14.83 9.64
CA GLU A 527 -14.51 15.73 10.60
C GLU A 527 -14.59 17.17 10.05
N ASP A 528 -14.27 17.38 8.77
CA ASP A 528 -14.30 18.70 8.12
C ASP A 528 -15.69 19.02 7.52
N GLU A 529 -15.98 20.31 7.26
CA GLU A 529 -17.25 20.77 6.68
C GLU A 529 -17.25 20.58 5.14
N VAL A 530 -17.32 19.31 4.71
CA VAL A 530 -17.11 18.86 3.32
C VAL A 530 -18.36 18.92 2.44
N VAL A 531 -18.16 19.03 1.13
CA VAL A 531 -19.21 18.91 0.09
C VAL A 531 -18.77 18.02 -1.07
N SER A 532 -19.69 17.71 -1.99
CA SER A 532 -19.45 16.72 -3.06
C SER A 532 -18.29 17.05 -4.01
N SER A 533 -17.92 18.32 -4.19
CA SER A 533 -16.77 18.70 -5.02
C SER A 533 -15.43 18.20 -4.47
N ASP A 534 -15.35 18.01 -3.16
CA ASP A 534 -14.08 17.88 -2.45
C ASP A 534 -13.51 16.45 -2.56
N PHE A 535 -14.36 15.51 -3.00
CA PHE A 535 -14.03 14.11 -3.26
C PHE A 535 -13.82 13.78 -4.74
N ILE A 536 -13.80 14.78 -5.65
CA ILE A 536 -13.56 14.52 -7.08
C ILE A 536 -12.12 14.01 -7.28
N GLY A 537 -12.00 12.76 -7.72
CA GLY A 537 -10.72 12.06 -7.83
C GLY A 537 -10.25 11.36 -6.55
N ASP A 538 -11.09 11.29 -5.50
CA ASP A 538 -10.78 10.49 -4.31
C ASP A 538 -10.73 8.99 -4.66
N THR A 539 -9.74 8.29 -4.10
CA THR A 539 -9.41 6.89 -4.42
C THR A 539 -10.01 5.87 -3.44
N ASN A 540 -10.64 6.32 -2.35
CA ASN A 540 -11.33 5.47 -1.39
C ASN A 540 -12.68 5.00 -1.96
N SER A 541 -13.19 3.88 -1.45
CA SER A 541 -14.52 3.38 -1.81
C SER A 541 -15.63 4.11 -1.06
N SER A 542 -15.32 4.61 0.14
CA SER A 542 -16.25 5.15 1.14
C SER A 542 -15.49 6.17 1.99
N ILE A 543 -16.02 7.38 2.20
CA ILE A 543 -15.45 8.42 3.06
C ILE A 543 -16.51 8.84 4.07
N PHE A 544 -16.43 8.29 5.29
CA PHE A 544 -17.42 8.55 6.32
C PHE A 544 -17.36 9.99 6.83
N ASP A 545 -18.53 10.61 6.89
CA ASP A 545 -18.73 11.98 7.32
C ASP A 545 -19.27 12.00 8.77
N ALA A 546 -18.41 12.40 9.71
CA ALA A 546 -18.70 12.39 11.14
C ALA A 546 -19.52 13.60 11.62
N LYS A 547 -19.92 14.52 10.72
CA LYS A 547 -20.75 15.70 11.05
C LYS A 547 -22.11 15.68 10.37
N ALA A 548 -22.23 15.10 9.19
CA ALA A 548 -23.50 14.94 8.50
C ALA A 548 -24.38 13.80 9.05
N GLY A 549 -23.80 12.85 9.80
CA GLY A 549 -24.56 11.79 10.49
C GLY A 549 -25.18 12.23 11.81
N ILE A 550 -26.16 11.48 12.30
CA ILE A 550 -26.92 11.79 13.52
C ILE A 550 -27.53 10.52 14.15
N SER A 551 -27.44 10.39 15.48
CA SER A 551 -28.22 9.40 16.24
C SER A 551 -29.52 10.01 16.78
N LEU A 552 -30.64 9.32 16.59
CA LEU A 552 -31.91 9.65 17.27
C LEU A 552 -31.90 9.14 18.72
N ASN A 553 -31.29 7.98 18.93
CA ASN A 553 -31.01 7.35 20.21
C ASN A 553 -29.86 6.34 20.02
N ASP A 554 -29.40 5.73 21.11
CA ASP A 554 -28.24 4.83 21.11
C ASP A 554 -28.40 3.61 20.16
N ASN A 555 -29.63 3.21 19.83
CA ASN A 555 -29.92 2.07 18.96
C ASN A 555 -30.37 2.46 17.54
N PHE A 556 -30.54 3.75 17.22
CA PHE A 556 -31.06 4.18 15.90
C PHE A 556 -30.30 5.39 15.35
N VAL A 557 -29.59 5.18 14.25
CA VAL A 557 -28.57 6.11 13.72
C VAL A 557 -28.67 6.28 12.21
N LYS A 558 -28.38 7.51 11.75
CA LYS A 558 -28.11 7.87 10.35
C LYS A 558 -26.60 8.07 10.18
N LEU A 559 -26.00 7.32 9.27
CA LEU A 559 -24.58 7.37 8.94
C LEU A 559 -24.42 7.83 7.50
N ILE A 560 -23.56 8.83 7.29
CA ILE A 560 -23.30 9.43 5.98
C ILE A 560 -21.91 9.01 5.50
N SER A 561 -21.79 8.62 4.22
CA SER A 561 -20.50 8.35 3.60
C SER A 561 -20.48 8.79 2.14
N TRP A 562 -19.49 9.59 1.79
CA TRP A 562 -19.23 10.07 0.43
C TRP A 562 -18.47 9.02 -0.39
N TYR A 563 -18.58 9.07 -1.71
CA TYR A 563 -17.76 8.28 -2.61
C TYR A 563 -17.65 8.92 -3.99
N ASP A 564 -16.45 8.93 -4.58
CA ASP A 564 -16.31 9.16 -6.01
C ASP A 564 -16.86 7.93 -6.75
N ASN A 565 -18.05 8.09 -7.32
CA ASN A 565 -18.76 7.00 -8.00
C ASN A 565 -18.11 6.57 -9.32
N GLU A 566 -17.00 7.19 -9.72
CA GLU A 566 -16.18 6.82 -10.87
C GLU A 566 -14.74 6.47 -10.48
N TYR A 567 -14.04 7.34 -9.73
CA TYR A 567 -12.59 7.23 -9.48
C TYR A 567 -12.26 6.16 -8.45
N GLY A 568 -12.83 6.25 -7.24
CA GLY A 568 -12.71 5.24 -6.20
C GLY A 568 -13.21 3.86 -6.66
N TYR A 569 -14.27 3.82 -7.45
CA TYR A 569 -14.76 2.58 -8.06
C TYR A 569 -13.79 1.99 -9.10
N SER A 570 -13.22 2.84 -9.98
CA SER A 570 -12.20 2.41 -10.96
C SER A 570 -10.92 1.94 -10.26
N HIS A 571 -10.57 2.55 -9.13
CA HIS A 571 -9.52 2.08 -8.23
C HIS A 571 -9.81 0.66 -7.72
N ARG A 572 -11.04 0.37 -7.26
CA ARG A 572 -11.42 -0.98 -6.81
C ARG A 572 -11.39 -2.03 -7.92
N VAL A 573 -11.75 -1.69 -9.16
CA VAL A 573 -11.61 -2.62 -10.30
C VAL A 573 -10.16 -3.04 -10.50
N VAL A 574 -9.22 -2.10 -10.39
CA VAL A 574 -7.78 -2.38 -10.54
C VAL A 574 -7.20 -3.10 -9.33
N ASP A 575 -7.59 -2.73 -8.11
CA ASP A 575 -7.19 -3.43 -6.87
C ASP A 575 -7.67 -4.90 -6.86
N LEU A 576 -8.90 -5.16 -7.33
CA LEU A 576 -9.44 -6.51 -7.48
C LEU A 576 -8.64 -7.33 -8.50
N ILE A 577 -8.25 -6.74 -9.64
CA ILE A 577 -7.37 -7.42 -10.61
C ILE A 577 -6.00 -7.73 -10.02
N GLN A 578 -5.40 -6.83 -9.24
CA GLN A 578 -4.12 -7.10 -8.55
C GLN A 578 -4.26 -8.23 -7.54
N TYR A 579 -5.36 -8.28 -6.80
CA TYR A 579 -5.65 -9.37 -5.86
C TYR A 579 -5.85 -10.72 -6.56
N MET A 580 -6.65 -10.75 -7.63
CA MET A 580 -6.89 -11.94 -8.45
C MET A 580 -5.58 -12.44 -9.08
N ALA A 581 -4.77 -11.56 -9.67
CA ALA A 581 -3.48 -11.92 -10.23
C ALA A 581 -2.54 -12.52 -9.18
N LYS A 582 -2.47 -11.93 -7.98
CA LYS A 582 -1.66 -12.48 -6.88
C LYS A 582 -2.10 -13.90 -6.50
N LYS A 583 -3.42 -14.14 -6.38
CA LYS A 583 -4.01 -15.46 -6.12
C LYS A 583 -3.73 -16.46 -7.25
N ASP A 584 -4.04 -16.09 -8.50
CA ASP A 584 -3.92 -16.95 -9.69
C ASP A 584 -2.46 -17.28 -10.04
N HIS A 585 -1.50 -16.42 -9.69
CA HIS A 585 -0.07 -16.64 -9.87
C HIS A 585 0.61 -17.31 -8.65
N GLY A 586 -0.11 -17.50 -7.54
CA GLY A 586 0.34 -18.29 -6.38
C GLY A 586 1.22 -17.58 -5.34
N HIS A 587 0.99 -16.29 -5.08
CA HIS A 587 1.81 -15.44 -4.18
C HIS A 587 1.11 -15.02 -2.88
#